data_AF-A0AAQ4D9K5-F1
#
_entry.id   AF-A0AAQ4D9K5-F1
#
_cell.length_a   1.000
_cell.length_b   1.000
_cell.length_c   1.000
_cell.angle_alpha   90.00
_cell.angle_beta   90.00
_cell.angle_gamma   90.00
#
_symmetry.space_group_name_H-M   'P 1'
#
loop_
_entity.id
_entity.type
_entity.pdbx_description
1 polymer ?
#
loop_
_entity_poly.entity_id
_entity_poly.type
_entity_poly.pdbx_seq_one_letter_code
_entity_poly.pdbx_strand_id
1 'polypeptide(L)'
;MFIQNTDEALVGGRAVAVPGLVHGLGELHRHFGRLAWSELFAPAVNLARFGFPVGSELAAALTTARAMFDTNLRMRAQFWNEVSNSPYKEGETLKQPLLADTLEAIANSSAAAFYHGKTARALVRDVRSIGGILTQRDLHVYKSKWREPLEAELVDGSRLQSAPAPSSGPVLLYAAALLNRMRAPCSQDLLFHRMVESFKYAYAKLNELSDEDFVSLSAVIHNIVRRDMTVQEAIEAPRLHHQLLPNVVVYEPQFSEEVLEFLRQRGHVLRPMERRPAAVNAIGRAQDRVIYAVADFRKGGIVDGY
;
A
#
# COMPACT_ATOMS: atom_id res chain seq x y z
N MET A 1 -3.90 4.43 22.16
CA MET A 1 -5.31 4.24 21.77
C MET A 1 -5.75 2.78 21.86
N PHE A 2 -4.95 1.80 21.38
CA PHE A 2 -5.37 0.40 21.25
C PHE A 2 -4.64 -0.60 22.18
N ILE A 3 -4.12 -0.12 23.32
CA ILE A 3 -3.26 -0.94 24.21
C ILE A 3 -4.02 -2.14 24.80
N GLN A 4 -5.33 -1.98 25.06
CA GLN A 4 -6.16 -3.02 25.68
C GLN A 4 -6.82 -3.96 24.67
N ASN A 5 -7.00 -3.51 23.42
CA ASN A 5 -7.61 -4.29 22.36
C ASN A 5 -7.06 -3.84 21.00
N THR A 6 -6.13 -4.62 20.46
CA THR A 6 -5.47 -4.31 19.18
C THR A 6 -6.37 -4.54 17.97
N ASP A 7 -7.42 -5.35 18.10
CA ASP A 7 -8.34 -5.64 17.00
C ASP A 7 -9.13 -4.39 16.58
N GLU A 8 -9.36 -3.46 17.50
CA GLU A 8 -10.00 -2.16 17.23
C GLU A 8 -9.16 -1.26 16.31
N ALA A 9 -7.87 -1.54 16.13
CA ALA A 9 -7.01 -0.87 15.15
C ALA A 9 -7.20 -1.44 13.73
N LEU A 10 -7.77 -2.64 13.60
CA LEU A 10 -7.91 -3.36 12.34
C LEU A 10 -9.36 -3.34 11.81
N VAL A 11 -10.35 -3.40 12.73
CA VAL A 11 -11.77 -3.55 12.36
C VAL A 11 -12.65 -2.60 13.18
N GLY A 12 -13.72 -2.10 12.56
CA GLY A 12 -14.74 -1.26 13.21
C GLY A 12 -14.46 0.23 13.11
N GLY A 13 -15.30 1.05 13.76
CA GLY A 13 -15.26 2.51 13.60
C GLY A 13 -13.99 3.16 14.13
N ARG A 14 -13.32 2.56 15.11
CA ARG A 14 -12.07 3.09 15.69
C ARG A 14 -10.86 2.91 14.78
N ALA A 15 -10.92 1.98 13.83
CA ALA A 15 -9.90 1.79 12.80
C ALA A 15 -9.98 2.83 11.67
N VAL A 16 -11.07 3.61 11.58
CA VAL A 16 -11.30 4.55 10.48
C VAL A 16 -10.57 5.87 10.72
N ALA A 17 -9.56 6.15 9.89
CA ALA A 17 -8.90 7.45 9.78
C ALA A 17 -9.61 8.38 8.77
N VAL A 18 -9.21 9.65 8.72
CA VAL A 18 -9.68 10.59 7.68
C VAL A 18 -9.27 10.10 6.28
N PRO A 19 -10.21 9.89 5.33
CA PRO A 19 -9.87 9.48 3.98
C PRO A 19 -9.09 10.58 3.24
N GLY A 20 -7.82 10.32 2.92
CA GLY A 20 -6.92 11.32 2.33
C GLY A 20 -6.88 11.39 0.81
N LEU A 21 -7.35 10.34 0.11
CA LEU A 21 -7.16 10.18 -1.33
C LEU A 21 -7.78 11.33 -2.14
N VAL A 22 -9.01 11.75 -1.80
CA VAL A 22 -9.72 12.81 -2.54
C VAL A 22 -8.98 14.14 -2.45
N HIS A 23 -8.51 14.53 -1.25
CA HIS A 23 -7.68 15.72 -1.07
C HIS A 23 -6.35 15.60 -1.84
N GLY A 24 -5.69 14.43 -1.78
CA GLY A 24 -4.43 14.20 -2.49
C GLY A 24 -4.56 14.33 -4.01
N LEU A 25 -5.59 13.71 -4.60
CA LEU A 25 -5.91 13.85 -6.03
C LEU A 25 -6.28 15.30 -6.39
N GLY A 26 -7.01 15.99 -5.51
CA GLY A 26 -7.32 17.41 -5.68
C GLY A 26 -6.09 18.30 -5.71
N GLU A 27 -5.12 18.06 -4.82
CA GLU A 27 -3.85 18.79 -4.81
C GLU A 27 -3.00 18.49 -6.05
N LEU A 28 -2.93 17.21 -6.47
CA LEU A 28 -2.24 16.83 -7.71
C LEU A 28 -2.87 17.50 -8.94
N HIS A 29 -4.20 17.52 -9.02
CA HIS A 29 -4.92 18.18 -10.10
C HIS A 29 -4.70 19.70 -10.09
N ARG A 30 -4.73 20.33 -8.91
CA ARG A 30 -4.47 21.77 -8.77
C ARG A 30 -3.05 22.15 -9.22
N HIS A 31 -2.06 21.30 -8.97
CA HIS A 31 -0.66 21.56 -9.32
C HIS A 31 -0.28 21.16 -10.74
N PHE A 32 -0.80 20.04 -11.24
CA PHE A 32 -0.33 19.38 -12.46
C PHE A 32 -1.45 19.04 -13.45
N GLY A 33 -2.71 19.25 -13.08
CA GLY A 33 -3.87 18.91 -13.89
C GLY A 33 -3.93 19.68 -15.20
N ARG A 34 -4.36 18.99 -16.26
CA ARG A 34 -4.55 19.55 -17.61
C ARG A 34 -5.99 19.44 -18.11
N LEU A 35 -6.68 18.36 -17.72
CA LEU A 35 -8.08 18.12 -18.04
C LEU A 35 -8.99 18.73 -16.98
N ALA A 36 -10.27 18.91 -17.30
CA ALA A 36 -11.23 19.38 -16.30
C ALA A 36 -11.38 18.34 -15.18
N TRP A 37 -11.54 18.79 -13.94
CA TRP A 37 -11.65 17.89 -12.78
C TRP A 37 -12.74 16.83 -12.98
N SER A 38 -13.90 17.24 -13.47
CA SER A 38 -15.05 16.36 -13.73
C SER A 38 -14.79 15.29 -14.79
N GLU A 39 -14.01 15.59 -15.83
CA GLU A 39 -13.73 14.66 -16.94
C GLU A 39 -12.96 13.43 -16.46
N LEU A 40 -12.12 13.59 -15.44
CA LEU A 40 -11.31 12.50 -14.86
C LEU A 40 -12.16 11.41 -14.18
N PHE A 41 -13.40 11.73 -13.79
CA PHE A 41 -14.29 10.80 -13.06
C PHE A 41 -15.24 10.04 -13.98
N ALA A 42 -15.51 10.55 -15.18
CA ALA A 42 -16.54 9.99 -16.07
C ALA A 42 -16.37 8.48 -16.32
N PRO A 43 -15.16 7.95 -16.58
CA PRO A 43 -14.98 6.50 -16.75
C PRO A 43 -15.33 5.70 -15.49
N ALA A 44 -14.89 6.16 -14.31
CA ALA A 44 -15.14 5.48 -13.04
C ALA A 44 -16.62 5.54 -12.65
N VAL A 45 -17.28 6.67 -12.87
CA VAL A 45 -18.73 6.84 -12.69
C VAL A 45 -19.50 5.85 -13.57
N ASN A 46 -19.15 5.75 -14.86
CA ASN A 46 -19.82 4.86 -15.80
C ASN A 46 -19.66 3.39 -15.39
N LEU A 47 -18.44 2.97 -15.03
CA LEU A 47 -18.19 1.60 -14.54
C LEU A 47 -18.99 1.30 -13.27
N ALA A 48 -19.05 2.23 -12.31
CA ALA A 48 -19.83 2.06 -11.10
C ALA A 48 -21.34 2.02 -11.37
N ARG A 49 -21.86 2.88 -12.27
CA ARG A 49 -23.29 3.01 -12.54
C ARG A 49 -23.83 1.87 -13.39
N PHE A 50 -23.15 1.56 -14.49
CA PHE A 50 -23.61 0.56 -15.47
C PHE A 50 -23.06 -0.83 -15.19
N GLY A 51 -22.01 -0.92 -14.39
CA GLY A 51 -21.40 -2.15 -13.94
C GLY A 51 -20.29 -2.66 -14.86
N PHE A 52 -19.57 -3.64 -14.35
CA PHE A 52 -18.48 -4.32 -15.04
C PHE A 52 -18.46 -5.81 -14.67
N PRO A 53 -17.94 -6.70 -15.53
CA PRO A 53 -17.76 -8.10 -15.18
C PRO A 53 -16.72 -8.24 -14.08
N VAL A 54 -17.07 -8.97 -13.01
CA VAL A 54 -16.16 -9.23 -11.90
C VAL A 54 -15.02 -10.12 -12.38
N GLY A 55 -13.77 -9.64 -12.22
CA GLY A 55 -12.58 -10.43 -12.50
C GLY A 55 -12.29 -11.47 -11.41
N SER A 56 -11.47 -12.47 -11.73
CA SER A 56 -11.09 -13.57 -10.84
C SER A 56 -10.54 -13.12 -9.47
N GLU A 57 -9.65 -12.12 -9.45
CA GLU A 57 -9.07 -11.60 -8.20
C GLU A 57 -10.11 -10.92 -7.30
N LEU A 58 -11.04 -10.15 -7.88
CA LEU A 58 -12.14 -9.54 -7.12
C LEU A 58 -13.07 -10.64 -6.58
N ALA A 59 -13.44 -11.63 -7.40
CA ALA A 59 -14.25 -12.77 -6.94
C ALA A 59 -13.59 -13.55 -5.79
N ALA A 60 -12.28 -13.77 -5.85
CA ALA A 60 -11.52 -14.42 -4.79
C ALA A 60 -11.49 -13.60 -3.50
N ALA A 61 -11.34 -12.27 -3.61
CA ALA A 61 -11.41 -11.34 -2.48
C ALA A 61 -12.80 -11.35 -1.82
N LEU A 62 -13.86 -11.26 -2.62
CA LEU A 62 -15.25 -11.33 -2.14
C LEU A 62 -15.56 -12.67 -1.45
N THR A 63 -15.08 -13.77 -2.01
CA THR A 63 -15.22 -15.11 -1.40
C THR A 63 -14.52 -15.19 -0.05
N THR A 64 -13.32 -14.61 0.07
CA THR A 64 -12.58 -14.58 1.35
C THR A 64 -13.27 -13.69 2.39
N ALA A 65 -13.87 -12.60 1.94
CA ALA A 65 -14.62 -11.67 2.78
C ALA A 65 -16.01 -12.19 3.17
N ARG A 66 -16.39 -13.43 2.80
CA ARG A 66 -17.76 -13.93 2.98
C ARG A 66 -18.31 -13.78 4.40
N ALA A 67 -17.51 -14.11 5.42
CA ALA A 67 -17.91 -13.98 6.82
C ALA A 67 -18.21 -12.53 7.24
N MET A 68 -17.63 -11.53 6.55
CA MET A 68 -17.93 -10.12 6.82
C MET A 68 -19.33 -9.73 6.33
N PHE A 69 -19.88 -10.38 5.31
CA PHE A 69 -21.21 -10.05 4.79
C PHE A 69 -22.34 -10.50 5.72
N ASP A 70 -22.09 -11.50 6.56
CA ASP A 70 -23.06 -11.97 7.56
C ASP A 70 -23.22 -10.97 8.71
N THR A 71 -22.17 -10.19 9.00
CA THR A 71 -22.14 -9.20 10.09
C THR A 71 -22.24 -7.75 9.61
N ASN A 72 -22.12 -7.51 8.29
CA ASN A 72 -22.17 -6.18 7.70
C ASN A 72 -23.15 -6.12 6.52
N LEU A 73 -24.42 -5.81 6.84
CA LEU A 73 -25.51 -5.71 5.85
C LEU A 73 -25.25 -4.66 4.77
N ARG A 74 -24.49 -3.59 5.05
CA ARG A 74 -24.16 -2.56 4.07
C ARG A 74 -23.16 -3.06 3.03
N MET A 75 -22.15 -3.81 3.46
CA MET A 75 -21.23 -4.48 2.54
C MET A 75 -21.96 -5.56 1.74
N ARG A 76 -22.83 -6.34 2.39
CA ARG A 76 -23.66 -7.34 1.71
C ARG A 76 -24.52 -6.71 0.61
N ALA A 77 -25.22 -5.60 0.90
CA ALA A 77 -26.05 -4.89 -0.07
C ALA A 77 -25.27 -4.43 -1.31
N GLN A 78 -23.95 -4.26 -1.22
CA GLN A 78 -23.10 -3.85 -2.33
C GLN A 78 -22.46 -5.02 -3.08
N PHE A 79 -22.05 -6.08 -2.38
CA PHE A 79 -21.20 -7.13 -2.95
C PHE A 79 -21.84 -8.53 -2.97
N TRP A 80 -23.14 -8.61 -2.73
CA TRP A 80 -23.91 -9.85 -2.76
C TRP A 80 -24.78 -9.96 -4.01
N ASN A 81 -24.77 -11.13 -4.63
CA ASN A 81 -25.67 -11.47 -5.71
C ASN A 81 -26.86 -12.26 -5.14
N GLU A 82 -28.04 -11.64 -5.17
CA GLU A 82 -29.28 -12.23 -4.65
C GLU A 82 -29.74 -13.45 -5.45
N VAL A 83 -29.41 -13.53 -6.75
CA VAL A 83 -29.80 -14.67 -7.60
C VAL A 83 -29.00 -15.92 -7.22
N SER A 84 -27.69 -15.79 -7.06
CA SER A 84 -26.82 -16.91 -6.68
C SER A 84 -26.73 -17.11 -5.17
N ASN A 85 -27.37 -16.23 -4.39
CA ASN A 85 -27.29 -16.13 -2.93
C ASN A 85 -25.84 -16.32 -2.42
N SER A 86 -24.92 -15.55 -3.02
CA SER A 86 -23.50 -15.59 -2.69
C SER A 86 -22.84 -14.25 -3.01
N PRO A 87 -21.63 -13.96 -2.52
CA PRO A 87 -20.87 -12.82 -3.02
C PRO A 87 -20.68 -12.93 -4.53
N TYR A 88 -20.59 -11.78 -5.22
CA TYR A 88 -20.44 -11.79 -6.68
C TYR A 88 -19.26 -12.67 -7.14
N LYS A 89 -19.52 -13.51 -8.13
CA LYS A 89 -18.56 -14.45 -8.73
C LYS A 89 -17.96 -13.89 -10.00
N GLU A 90 -16.86 -14.51 -10.44
CA GLU A 90 -16.21 -14.16 -11.70
C GLU A 90 -17.19 -14.19 -12.88
N GLY A 91 -17.11 -13.18 -13.74
CA GLY A 91 -17.99 -12.99 -14.89
C GLY A 91 -19.35 -12.38 -14.58
N GLU A 92 -19.81 -12.40 -13.32
CA GLU A 92 -21.05 -11.73 -12.94
C GLU A 92 -20.90 -10.20 -13.03
N THR A 93 -21.99 -9.48 -13.34
CA THR A 93 -21.95 -8.02 -13.46
C THR A 93 -22.20 -7.36 -12.11
N LEU A 94 -21.16 -6.70 -11.56
CA LEU A 94 -21.27 -5.90 -10.35
C LEU A 94 -21.62 -4.46 -10.69
N LYS A 95 -22.65 -3.91 -10.02
CA LYS A 95 -23.06 -2.49 -10.12
C LYS A 95 -22.93 -1.81 -8.76
N GLN A 96 -22.48 -0.56 -8.74
CA GLN A 96 -22.23 0.23 -7.54
C GLN A 96 -22.86 1.64 -7.67
N PRO A 97 -24.21 1.75 -7.77
CA PRO A 97 -24.87 3.03 -8.03
C PRO A 97 -24.59 4.10 -6.95
N LEU A 98 -24.51 3.71 -5.67
CA LEU A 98 -24.18 4.65 -4.59
C LEU A 98 -22.74 5.17 -4.67
N LEU A 99 -21.80 4.36 -5.16
CA LEU A 99 -20.44 4.80 -5.45
C LEU A 99 -20.45 5.75 -6.65
N ALA A 100 -21.23 5.46 -7.70
CA ALA A 100 -21.37 6.35 -8.84
C ALA A 100 -21.89 7.74 -8.42
N ASP A 101 -22.95 7.80 -7.61
CA ASP A 101 -23.49 9.06 -7.08
C ASP A 101 -22.45 9.82 -6.25
N THR A 102 -21.63 9.11 -5.47
CA THR A 102 -20.54 9.71 -4.67
C THR A 102 -19.45 10.29 -5.57
N LEU A 103 -19.03 9.54 -6.60
CA LEU A 103 -18.03 9.98 -7.57
C LEU A 103 -18.52 11.17 -8.39
N GLU A 104 -19.79 11.17 -8.83
CA GLU A 104 -20.41 12.31 -9.51
C GLU A 104 -20.50 13.54 -8.61
N ALA A 105 -20.84 13.37 -7.33
CA ALA A 105 -20.85 14.48 -6.38
C ALA A 105 -19.45 15.11 -6.22
N ILE A 106 -18.39 14.28 -6.21
CA ILE A 106 -17.00 14.77 -6.16
C ILE A 106 -16.62 15.46 -7.49
N ALA A 107 -17.00 14.88 -8.63
CA ALA A 107 -16.71 15.38 -9.97
C ALA A 107 -17.36 16.74 -10.24
N ASN A 108 -18.63 16.90 -9.84
CA ASN A 108 -19.43 18.13 -10.04
C ASN A 108 -19.14 19.20 -8.99
N SER A 109 -18.25 18.93 -8.04
CA SER A 109 -17.83 19.89 -7.03
C SER A 109 -16.31 20.01 -7.01
N SER A 110 -15.70 20.15 -5.84
CA SER A 110 -14.26 20.17 -5.67
C SER A 110 -13.85 19.07 -4.70
N ALA A 111 -12.57 18.67 -4.74
CA ALA A 111 -12.01 17.76 -3.74
C ALA A 111 -12.30 18.22 -2.30
N ALA A 112 -12.28 19.53 -2.03
CA ALA A 112 -12.59 20.10 -0.72
C ALA A 112 -14.05 19.88 -0.28
N ALA A 113 -15.00 19.78 -1.21
CA ALA A 113 -16.41 19.59 -0.88
C ALA A 113 -16.69 18.24 -0.19
N PHE A 114 -15.86 17.22 -0.47
CA PHE A 114 -15.91 15.92 0.21
C PHE A 114 -15.76 16.05 1.74
N TYR A 115 -15.00 17.05 2.21
CA TYR A 115 -14.62 17.23 3.61
C TYR A 115 -15.53 18.16 4.42
N HIS A 116 -16.42 18.94 3.77
CA HIS A 116 -17.30 19.91 4.45
C HIS A 116 -18.81 19.63 4.25
N GLY A 117 -19.16 18.84 3.24
CA GLY A 117 -20.52 18.72 2.74
C GLY A 117 -21.39 17.63 3.38
N LYS A 118 -22.43 17.24 2.64
CA LYS A 118 -23.34 16.14 3.01
C LYS A 118 -22.57 14.82 3.18
N THR A 119 -21.59 14.55 2.30
CA THR A 119 -20.74 13.36 2.34
C THR A 119 -19.91 13.30 3.63
N ALA A 120 -19.25 14.39 4.02
CA ALA A 120 -18.53 14.49 5.28
C ALA A 120 -19.42 14.16 6.49
N ARG A 121 -20.63 14.74 6.53
CA ARG A 121 -21.59 14.49 7.62
C ARG A 121 -22.09 13.05 7.64
N ALA A 122 -22.35 12.45 6.48
CA ALA A 122 -22.75 11.06 6.36
C ALA A 122 -21.63 10.12 6.85
N LEU A 123 -20.40 10.34 6.39
CA LEU A 123 -19.22 9.58 6.80
C LEU A 123 -19.02 9.62 8.33
N VAL A 124 -19.02 10.81 8.94
CA VAL A 124 -18.87 10.96 10.39
C VAL A 124 -20.00 10.24 11.15
N ARG A 125 -21.24 10.36 10.67
CA ARG A 125 -22.39 9.68 11.28
C ARG A 125 -22.22 8.17 11.22
N ASP A 126 -21.84 7.63 10.06
CA ASP A 126 -21.68 6.20 9.86
C ASP A 126 -20.54 5.65 10.72
N VAL A 127 -19.37 6.29 10.71
CA VAL A 127 -18.22 5.88 11.53
C VAL A 127 -18.57 5.89 13.03
N ARG A 128 -19.26 6.93 13.51
CA ARG A 128 -19.69 7.02 14.91
C ARG A 128 -20.74 5.98 15.28
N SER A 129 -21.64 5.63 14.36
CA SER A 129 -22.67 4.60 14.61
C SER A 129 -22.08 3.21 14.90
N ILE A 130 -20.83 2.97 14.48
CA ILE A 130 -20.09 1.73 14.74
C ILE A 130 -18.93 1.93 15.73
N GLY A 131 -19.06 2.91 16.64
CA GLY A 131 -18.13 3.13 17.77
C GLY A 131 -16.87 3.91 17.43
N GLY A 132 -16.77 4.49 16.24
CA GLY A 132 -15.65 5.33 15.81
C GLY A 132 -15.67 6.72 16.41
N ILE A 133 -14.49 7.36 16.41
CA ILE A 133 -14.28 8.67 17.07
C ILE A 133 -14.13 9.84 16.08
N LEU A 134 -14.20 9.57 14.77
CA LEU A 134 -14.06 10.58 13.72
C LEU A 134 -15.03 11.75 13.93
N THR A 135 -14.55 12.98 13.78
CA THR A 135 -15.34 14.21 13.93
C THR A 135 -15.40 14.99 12.61
N GLN A 136 -16.36 15.93 12.51
CA GLN A 136 -16.40 16.86 11.38
C GLN A 136 -15.16 17.78 11.36
N ARG A 137 -14.61 18.10 12.54
CA ARG A 137 -13.39 18.90 12.65
C ARG A 137 -12.21 18.17 12.03
N ASP A 138 -12.08 16.86 12.27
CA ASP A 138 -10.97 16.05 11.73
C ASP A 138 -10.98 16.07 10.20
N LEU A 139 -12.16 15.97 9.57
CA LEU A 139 -12.32 16.12 8.13
C LEU A 139 -11.99 17.53 7.66
N HIS A 140 -12.50 18.56 8.34
CA HIS A 140 -12.35 19.95 7.94
C HIS A 140 -10.91 20.45 7.98
N VAL A 141 -10.11 20.01 8.96
CA VAL A 141 -8.71 20.45 9.11
C VAL A 141 -7.72 19.56 8.37
N TYR A 142 -8.18 18.46 7.76
CA TYR A 142 -7.31 17.54 7.04
C TYR A 142 -6.67 18.20 5.82
N LYS A 143 -5.37 17.95 5.64
CA LYS A 143 -4.59 18.40 4.48
C LYS A 143 -3.56 17.35 4.09
N SER A 144 -3.39 17.15 2.79
CA SER A 144 -2.24 16.42 2.24
C SER A 144 -0.95 17.21 2.45
N LYS A 145 0.14 16.52 2.73
CA LYS A 145 1.47 17.13 2.91
C LYS A 145 2.36 16.80 1.72
N TRP A 146 2.99 17.82 1.15
CA TRP A 146 4.09 17.63 0.20
C TRP A 146 5.36 17.34 0.99
N ARG A 147 6.08 16.29 0.61
CA ARG A 147 7.34 15.90 1.24
C ARG A 147 8.34 15.53 0.15
N GLU A 148 9.59 15.91 0.36
CA GLU A 148 10.69 15.48 -0.51
C GLU A 148 10.88 13.95 -0.39
N PRO A 149 11.15 13.25 -1.51
CA PRO A 149 11.46 11.83 -1.46
C PRO A 149 12.77 11.60 -0.70
N LEU A 150 12.87 10.43 -0.08
CA LEU A 150 14.15 9.91 0.39
C LEU A 150 14.86 9.22 -0.76
N GLU A 151 16.18 9.19 -0.71
CA GLU A 151 17.00 8.69 -1.79
C GLU A 151 18.17 7.85 -1.27
N ALA A 152 18.56 6.84 -2.04
CA ALA A 152 19.79 6.09 -1.84
C ALA A 152 20.47 5.87 -3.19
N GLU A 153 21.80 5.86 -3.22
CA GLU A 153 22.59 5.48 -4.39
C GLU A 153 22.78 3.96 -4.42
N LEU A 154 22.67 3.34 -5.60
CA LEU A 154 22.90 1.92 -5.84
C LEU A 154 24.35 1.66 -6.31
N VAL A 155 24.79 0.40 -6.28
CA VAL A 155 26.18 0.02 -6.62
C VAL A 155 26.60 0.46 -8.04
N ASP A 156 25.65 0.55 -8.97
CA ASP A 156 25.86 0.97 -10.35
C ASP A 156 25.79 2.50 -10.56
N GLY A 157 25.67 3.28 -9.48
CA GLY A 157 25.50 4.74 -9.51
C GLY A 157 24.06 5.21 -9.76
N SER A 158 23.11 4.28 -9.92
CA SER A 158 21.69 4.63 -10.06
C SER A 158 21.13 5.19 -8.74
N ARG A 159 20.15 6.10 -8.82
CA ARG A 159 19.46 6.66 -7.64
C ARG A 159 18.11 5.97 -7.43
N LEU A 160 17.93 5.38 -6.27
CA LEU A 160 16.66 4.82 -5.79
C LEU A 160 15.93 5.86 -4.95
N GLN A 161 14.70 6.21 -5.31
CA GLN A 161 13.87 7.15 -4.57
C GLN A 161 12.64 6.46 -3.96
N SER A 162 12.25 6.87 -2.75
CA SER A 162 11.03 6.36 -2.10
C SER A 162 10.38 7.40 -1.19
N ALA A 163 9.11 7.20 -0.85
CA ALA A 163 8.38 8.09 0.04
C ALA A 163 8.98 8.10 1.46
N PRO A 164 9.07 9.26 2.13
CA PRO A 164 9.51 9.33 3.52
C PRO A 164 8.51 8.68 4.49
N ALA A 165 8.88 8.62 5.78
CA ALA A 165 7.93 8.29 6.84
C ALA A 165 6.68 9.21 6.76
N PRO A 166 5.49 8.76 7.18
CA PRO A 166 5.20 7.46 7.81
C PRO A 166 5.07 6.27 6.84
N SER A 167 5.39 6.45 5.54
CA SER A 167 5.46 5.33 4.59
C SER A 167 6.66 4.42 4.89
N SER A 168 6.63 3.18 4.40
CA SER A 168 7.71 2.18 4.56
C SER A 168 8.89 2.38 3.60
N GLY A 169 8.94 3.47 2.83
CA GLY A 169 10.07 3.79 1.94
C GLY A 169 11.44 3.83 2.63
N PRO A 170 11.60 4.34 3.86
CA PRO A 170 12.86 4.29 4.59
C PRO A 170 13.37 2.84 4.84
N VAL A 171 12.45 1.87 5.05
CA VAL A 171 12.81 0.45 5.22
C VAL A 171 13.40 -0.11 3.92
N LEU A 172 12.80 0.23 2.77
CA LEU A 172 13.32 -0.17 1.46
C LEU A 172 14.72 0.39 1.21
N LEU A 173 14.92 1.69 1.46
CA LEU A 173 16.21 2.34 1.26
C LEU A 173 17.29 1.79 2.20
N TYR A 174 16.92 1.48 3.44
CA TYR A 174 17.84 0.85 4.39
C TYR A 174 18.24 -0.57 3.95
N ALA A 175 17.29 -1.38 3.47
CA ALA A 175 17.62 -2.70 2.90
C ALA A 175 18.56 -2.59 1.68
N ALA A 176 18.32 -1.63 0.78
CA ALA A 176 19.18 -1.36 -0.36
C ALA A 176 20.60 -0.94 0.08
N ALA A 177 20.70 -0.06 1.08
CA ALA A 177 21.98 0.36 1.64
C ALA A 177 22.77 -0.81 2.25
N LEU A 178 22.12 -1.72 2.99
CA LEU A 178 22.76 -2.94 3.51
C LEU A 178 23.30 -3.83 2.38
N LEU A 179 22.50 -4.03 1.33
CA LEU A 179 22.90 -4.81 0.16
C LEU A 179 24.10 -4.19 -0.57
N ASN A 180 24.12 -2.86 -0.72
CA ASN A 180 25.23 -2.15 -1.37
C ASN A 180 26.57 -2.31 -0.63
N ARG A 181 26.53 -2.46 0.70
CA ARG A 181 27.75 -2.75 1.50
C ARG A 181 28.25 -4.17 1.30
N MET A 182 27.40 -5.08 0.84
CA MET A 182 27.74 -6.48 0.52
C MET A 182 27.98 -6.70 -0.98
N ARG A 183 28.58 -5.71 -1.65
CA ARG A 183 28.86 -5.65 -3.10
C ARG A 183 29.92 -6.61 -3.64
N ALA A 184 30.59 -7.39 -2.78
CA ALA A 184 31.57 -8.35 -3.26
C ALA A 184 30.89 -9.39 -4.17
N PRO A 185 31.43 -9.66 -5.39
CA PRO A 185 30.89 -10.66 -6.29
C PRO A 185 30.59 -11.96 -5.54
N CYS A 186 29.39 -12.49 -5.75
CA CYS A 186 28.91 -13.67 -5.05
C CYS A 186 28.09 -14.54 -6.00
N SER A 187 27.92 -15.80 -5.60
CA SER A 187 26.96 -16.71 -6.23
C SER A 187 25.52 -16.18 -6.07
N GLN A 188 24.62 -16.67 -6.92
CA GLN A 188 23.22 -16.24 -6.93
C GLN A 188 22.51 -16.60 -5.62
N ASP A 189 22.77 -17.79 -5.10
CA ASP A 189 22.32 -18.29 -3.80
C ASP A 189 22.76 -17.40 -2.63
N LEU A 190 24.03 -17.00 -2.60
CA LEU A 190 24.57 -16.09 -1.59
C LEU A 190 23.95 -14.69 -1.71
N LEU A 191 23.69 -14.21 -2.93
CA LEU A 191 22.96 -12.96 -3.14
C LEU A 191 21.55 -13.03 -2.53
N PHE A 192 20.79 -14.09 -2.80
CA PHE A 192 19.46 -14.25 -2.21
C PHE A 192 19.48 -14.38 -0.69
N HIS A 193 20.46 -15.08 -0.13
CA HIS A 193 20.66 -15.09 1.33
C HIS A 193 20.90 -13.69 1.89
N ARG A 194 21.80 -12.91 1.27
CA ARG A 194 22.06 -11.51 1.67
C ARG A 194 20.82 -10.62 1.53
N MET A 195 20.00 -10.82 0.50
CA MET A 195 18.72 -10.12 0.34
C MET A 195 17.75 -10.45 1.46
N VAL A 196 17.54 -11.74 1.75
CA VAL A 196 16.64 -12.16 2.83
C VAL A 196 17.09 -11.59 4.18
N GLU A 197 18.38 -11.68 4.50
CA GLU A 197 18.91 -11.12 5.75
C GLU A 197 18.76 -9.59 5.79
N SER A 198 19.07 -8.89 4.71
CA SER A 198 18.88 -7.42 4.63
C SER A 198 17.43 -7.03 4.85
N PHE A 199 16.47 -7.77 4.28
CA PHE A 199 15.05 -7.53 4.49
C PHE A 199 14.62 -7.80 5.94
N LYS A 200 15.11 -8.87 6.58
CA LYS A 200 14.81 -9.11 8.00
C LYS A 200 15.31 -7.97 8.88
N TYR A 201 16.57 -7.56 8.69
CA TYR A 201 17.16 -6.45 9.45
C TYR A 201 16.42 -5.14 9.21
N ALA A 202 16.06 -4.84 7.97
CA ALA A 202 15.33 -3.63 7.65
C ALA A 202 13.89 -3.65 8.18
N TYR A 203 13.20 -4.78 8.05
CA TYR A 203 11.83 -4.91 8.53
C TYR A 203 11.76 -4.83 10.07
N ALA A 204 12.80 -5.29 10.78
CA ALA A 204 12.90 -5.08 12.23
C ALA A 204 12.93 -3.59 12.64
N LYS A 205 13.28 -2.69 11.70
CA LYS A 205 13.24 -1.23 11.88
C LYS A 205 11.89 -0.60 11.55
N LEU A 206 10.95 -1.35 10.96
CA LEU A 206 9.62 -0.83 10.62
C LEU A 206 8.87 -0.28 11.84
N ASN A 207 9.03 -0.91 13.01
CA ASN A 207 8.40 -0.47 14.25
C ASN A 207 9.01 0.83 14.81
N GLU A 208 10.14 1.27 14.27
CA GLU A 208 10.75 2.58 14.55
C GLU A 208 10.20 3.67 13.60
N LEU A 209 9.32 3.34 12.64
CA LEU A 209 8.64 4.34 11.81
C LEU A 209 7.38 4.86 12.49
N SER A 210 7.20 6.18 12.43
CA SER A 210 6.02 6.86 12.94
C SER A 210 5.75 8.13 12.14
N ASP A 211 4.69 8.86 12.51
CA ASP A 211 4.45 10.20 11.98
C ASP A 211 5.52 11.16 12.54
N GLU A 212 6.32 11.71 11.64
CA GLU A 212 7.44 12.61 11.96
C GLU A 212 7.00 13.87 12.70
N ASP A 213 5.75 14.28 12.55
CA ASP A 213 5.19 15.43 13.29
C ASP A 213 4.97 15.11 14.78
N PHE A 214 4.90 13.83 15.15
CA PHE A 214 4.60 13.37 16.52
C PHE A 214 5.78 12.67 17.18
N VAL A 215 6.57 11.91 16.41
CA VAL A 215 7.77 11.24 16.92
C VAL A 215 8.93 11.50 15.98
N SER A 216 9.95 12.19 16.49
CA SER A 216 11.22 12.44 15.79
C SER A 216 12.09 11.16 15.76
N LEU A 217 11.55 10.06 15.22
CA LEU A 217 12.30 8.83 14.95
C LEU A 217 13.12 8.91 13.65
N SER A 218 12.99 10.01 12.92
CA SER A 218 13.78 10.31 11.73
C SER A 218 15.27 10.11 11.96
N ALA A 219 15.80 10.35 13.16
CA ALA A 219 17.24 10.17 13.41
C ALA A 219 17.78 8.80 12.96
N VAL A 220 17.13 7.67 13.18
CA VAL A 220 17.79 6.37 12.90
C VAL A 220 17.91 6.09 11.40
N ILE A 221 16.80 6.15 10.66
CA ILE A 221 16.84 5.82 9.22
C ILE A 221 17.29 7.03 8.39
N HIS A 222 16.98 8.26 8.82
CA HIS A 222 17.53 9.46 8.18
C HIS A 222 19.04 9.54 8.37
N ASN A 223 19.60 9.20 9.54
CA ASN A 223 21.05 9.22 9.70
C ASN A 223 21.75 8.12 8.88
N ILE A 224 21.12 6.98 8.63
CA ILE A 224 21.72 5.90 7.81
C ILE A 224 21.60 6.18 6.30
N VAL A 225 20.53 6.84 5.86
CA VAL A 225 20.28 7.15 4.44
C VAL A 225 20.91 8.50 4.03
N ARG A 226 21.03 9.48 4.93
CA ARG A 226 21.56 10.83 4.64
C ARG A 226 22.96 11.12 5.19
N ARG A 227 23.57 10.27 6.02
CA ARG A 227 24.94 10.49 6.51
C ARG A 227 25.77 9.24 6.29
N ASP A 228 27.04 9.43 5.95
CA ASP A 228 28.11 8.42 5.81
C ASP A 228 28.42 7.65 7.12
N MET A 229 27.41 7.37 7.95
CA MET A 229 27.60 6.58 9.15
C MET A 229 28.02 5.16 8.79
N THR A 230 29.02 4.69 9.51
CA THR A 230 29.46 3.30 9.46
C THR A 230 28.41 2.40 10.14
N VAL A 231 28.38 1.11 9.77
CA VAL A 231 27.51 0.11 10.41
C VAL A 231 27.73 0.08 11.93
N GLN A 232 28.95 0.34 12.39
CA GLN A 232 29.30 0.39 13.80
C GLN A 232 28.60 1.56 14.54
N GLU A 233 28.63 2.77 13.99
CA GLU A 233 27.96 3.93 14.61
C GLU A 233 26.44 3.79 14.63
N ALA A 234 25.86 3.15 13.60
CA ALA A 234 24.43 2.82 13.57
C ALA A 234 24.04 1.74 14.59
N ILE A 235 24.96 0.82 14.92
CA ILE A 235 24.77 -0.23 15.94
C ILE A 235 24.91 0.33 17.36
N GLU A 236 25.83 1.25 17.59
CA GLU A 236 26.11 1.84 18.91
C GLU A 236 25.02 2.82 19.38
N ALA A 237 24.13 3.26 18.48
CA ALA A 237 22.98 4.09 18.84
C ALA A 237 21.98 3.34 19.76
N PRO A 238 21.38 4.01 20.76
CA PRO A 238 20.35 3.42 21.64
C PRO A 238 19.14 2.90 20.85
N ARG A 239 18.61 1.72 21.22
CA ARG A 239 17.58 1.00 20.47
C ARG A 239 16.41 0.55 21.35
N LEU A 240 15.20 0.59 20.79
CA LEU A 240 13.98 -0.02 21.33
C LEU A 240 13.46 -1.02 20.27
N HIS A 241 13.21 -2.28 20.66
CA HIS A 241 12.88 -3.37 19.73
C HIS A 241 11.49 -3.97 20.01
N HIS A 242 10.70 -4.22 18.95
CA HIS A 242 9.55 -5.12 18.97
C HIS A 242 9.35 -5.80 17.57
N GLN A 243 8.62 -6.92 17.52
CA GLN A 243 8.98 -8.19 16.82
C GLN A 243 8.91 -8.34 15.27
N LEU A 244 9.72 -9.31 14.79
CA LEU A 244 9.85 -9.94 13.45
C LEU A 244 9.11 -11.31 13.42
N LEU A 245 7.77 -11.34 13.51
CA LEU A 245 7.00 -12.60 13.52
C LEU A 245 5.94 -12.65 12.40
N PRO A 246 5.79 -13.80 11.71
CA PRO A 246 6.66 -14.99 11.75
C PRO A 246 7.93 -14.80 10.90
N ASN A 247 9.08 -15.30 11.39
CA ASN A 247 10.34 -15.31 10.65
C ASN A 247 10.37 -16.43 9.59
N VAL A 248 9.56 -16.25 8.54
CA VAL A 248 9.37 -17.23 7.46
C VAL A 248 9.62 -16.54 6.12
N VAL A 249 10.45 -17.17 5.28
CA VAL A 249 10.63 -16.76 3.89
C VAL A 249 9.51 -17.37 3.06
N VAL A 250 8.70 -16.53 2.45
CA VAL A 250 7.64 -16.97 1.52
C VAL A 250 8.16 -16.85 0.10
N TYR A 251 7.99 -17.92 -0.70
CA TYR A 251 8.55 -18.00 -2.07
C TYR A 251 7.50 -18.44 -3.10
N GLU A 252 7.65 -17.98 -4.35
CA GLU A 252 6.80 -18.43 -5.47
C GLU A 252 7.06 -19.91 -5.79
N PRO A 253 6.04 -20.72 -6.16
CA PRO A 253 6.24 -22.15 -6.43
C PRO A 253 7.28 -22.47 -7.51
N GLN A 254 7.57 -21.54 -8.42
CA GLN A 254 8.55 -21.69 -9.51
C GLN A 254 9.97 -21.22 -9.12
N PHE A 255 10.22 -20.91 -7.85
CA PHE A 255 11.52 -20.45 -7.40
C PHE A 255 12.59 -21.54 -7.49
N SER A 256 13.86 -21.16 -7.68
CA SER A 256 14.97 -22.10 -7.87
C SER A 256 15.19 -22.99 -6.63
N GLU A 257 15.06 -24.31 -6.81
CA GLU A 257 15.25 -25.29 -5.72
C GLU A 257 16.67 -25.27 -5.15
N GLU A 258 17.68 -24.98 -5.99
CA GLU A 258 19.07 -24.82 -5.56
C GLU A 258 19.21 -23.68 -4.53
N VAL A 259 18.56 -22.54 -4.79
CA VAL A 259 18.56 -21.41 -3.87
C VAL A 259 17.76 -21.73 -2.60
N LEU A 260 16.62 -22.41 -2.73
CA LEU A 260 15.82 -22.81 -1.57
C LEU A 260 16.62 -23.74 -0.65
N GLU A 261 17.30 -24.73 -1.21
CA GLU A 261 18.13 -25.65 -0.43
C GLU A 261 19.29 -24.92 0.25
N PHE A 262 19.96 -24.00 -0.46
CA PHE A 262 21.00 -23.16 0.13
C PHE A 262 20.51 -22.33 1.32
N LEU A 263 19.27 -21.83 1.26
CA LEU A 263 18.62 -21.11 2.36
C LEU A 263 18.24 -22.06 3.51
N ARG A 264 17.71 -23.26 3.23
CA ARG A 264 17.39 -24.25 4.28
C ARG A 264 18.63 -24.64 5.08
N GLN A 265 19.75 -24.90 4.39
CA GLN A 265 21.03 -25.24 5.02
C GLN A 265 21.56 -24.14 5.95
N ARG A 266 21.09 -22.90 5.79
CA ARG A 266 21.42 -21.73 6.64
C ARG A 266 20.35 -21.42 7.68
N GLY A 267 19.38 -22.31 7.88
CA GLY A 267 18.37 -22.21 8.92
C GLY A 267 17.17 -21.33 8.59
N HIS A 268 16.97 -20.96 7.32
CA HIS A 268 15.75 -20.25 6.92
C HIS A 268 14.55 -21.19 6.93
N VAL A 269 13.47 -20.78 7.60
CA VAL A 269 12.17 -21.46 7.49
C VAL A 269 11.49 -20.99 6.21
N LEU A 270 11.23 -21.92 5.29
CA LEU A 270 10.65 -21.62 3.98
C LEU A 270 9.19 -22.08 3.91
N ARG A 271 8.34 -21.28 3.30
CA ARG A 271 6.94 -21.65 3.03
C ARG A 271 6.55 -21.27 1.60
N PRO A 272 5.99 -22.19 0.80
CA PRO A 272 5.50 -21.85 -0.52
C PRO A 272 4.33 -20.86 -0.39
N MET A 273 4.23 -19.97 -1.37
CA MET A 273 3.19 -18.96 -1.39
C MET A 273 1.85 -19.56 -1.82
N GLU A 274 0.85 -19.51 -0.93
CA GLU A 274 -0.49 -20.06 -1.18
C GLU A 274 -1.39 -19.09 -1.97
N ARG A 275 -1.19 -17.78 -1.83
CA ARG A 275 -1.96 -16.73 -2.51
C ARG A 275 -1.06 -15.61 -2.99
N ARG A 276 -1.42 -14.95 -4.09
CA ARG A 276 -0.63 -13.90 -4.77
C ARG A 276 -0.77 -12.55 -4.04
N PRO A 277 0.22 -12.09 -3.27
CA PRO A 277 0.04 -10.97 -2.36
C PRO A 277 0.16 -9.63 -3.09
N ALA A 278 1.12 -9.52 -4.00
CA ALA A 278 1.49 -8.28 -4.67
C ALA A 278 1.32 -8.36 -6.19
N ALA A 279 1.23 -7.19 -6.81
CA ALA A 279 1.38 -6.98 -8.24
C ALA A 279 2.31 -5.78 -8.43
N VAL A 280 3.27 -5.89 -9.34
CA VAL A 280 4.24 -4.83 -9.63
C VAL A 280 4.03 -4.31 -11.05
N ASN A 281 3.83 -3.01 -11.19
CA ASN A 281 3.78 -2.35 -12.49
C ASN A 281 4.98 -1.41 -12.61
N ALA A 282 5.60 -1.37 -13.78
CA ALA A 282 6.80 -0.59 -14.02
C ALA A 282 6.74 0.10 -15.40
N ILE A 283 7.24 1.33 -15.45
CA ILE A 283 7.48 2.08 -16.68
C ILE A 283 8.96 2.47 -16.69
N GLY A 284 9.69 2.07 -17.72
CA GLY A 284 11.07 2.43 -17.97
C GLY A 284 11.18 3.38 -19.17
N ARG A 285 12.13 4.31 -19.12
CA ARG A 285 12.42 5.21 -20.24
C ARG A 285 13.90 5.11 -20.60
N ALA A 286 14.20 4.66 -21.81
CA ALA A 286 15.56 4.59 -22.33
C ALA A 286 16.08 5.97 -22.75
N GLN A 287 17.40 6.05 -22.98
CA GLN A 287 18.09 7.29 -23.35
C GLN A 287 17.60 7.87 -24.69
N ASP A 288 17.20 6.99 -25.62
CA ASP A 288 16.58 7.33 -26.90
C ASP A 288 15.10 7.74 -26.79
N ARG A 289 14.59 7.88 -25.56
CA ARG A 289 13.21 8.23 -25.18
C ARG A 289 12.17 7.14 -25.49
N VAL A 290 12.59 5.93 -25.84
CA VAL A 290 11.67 4.79 -25.92
C VAL A 290 11.13 4.49 -24.52
N ILE A 291 9.81 4.27 -24.44
CA ILE A 291 9.12 3.92 -23.21
C ILE A 291 8.81 2.42 -23.22
N TYR A 292 9.21 1.73 -22.15
CA TYR A 292 8.88 0.35 -21.88
C TYR A 292 7.88 0.33 -20.73
N ALA A 293 6.83 -0.47 -20.83
CA ALA A 293 5.87 -0.63 -19.75
C ALA A 293 5.58 -2.11 -19.54
N VAL A 294 5.51 -2.51 -18.28
CA VAL A 294 5.19 -3.88 -17.86
C VAL A 294 4.18 -3.81 -16.75
N ALA A 295 3.11 -4.59 -16.88
CA ALA A 295 2.15 -4.82 -15.83
C ALA A 295 2.24 -6.26 -15.35
N ASP A 296 2.07 -6.49 -14.04
CA ASP A 296 2.07 -7.85 -13.52
C ASP A 296 0.80 -8.58 -13.95
N PHE A 297 0.95 -9.48 -14.91
CA PHE A 297 -0.16 -10.29 -15.43
C PHE A 297 -0.80 -11.19 -14.36
N ARG A 298 -0.10 -11.46 -13.24
CA ARG A 298 -0.59 -12.32 -12.15
C ARG A 298 -1.91 -11.85 -11.53
N LYS A 299 -2.27 -10.57 -11.66
CA LYS A 299 -3.57 -9.99 -11.22
C LYS A 299 -4.38 -9.38 -12.37
N GLY A 300 -4.13 -9.82 -13.61
CA GLY A 300 -4.83 -9.30 -14.80
C GLY A 300 -4.43 -7.88 -15.19
N GLY A 301 -3.25 -7.42 -14.75
CA GLY A 301 -2.70 -6.13 -15.18
C GLY A 301 -2.44 -6.13 -16.68
N ILE A 302 -2.75 -5.01 -17.33
CA ILE A 302 -2.52 -4.78 -18.76
C ILE A 302 -1.66 -3.53 -18.95
N VAL A 303 -1.03 -3.46 -20.12
CA VAL A 303 -0.28 -2.28 -20.57
C VAL A 303 -1.03 -1.69 -21.75
N ASP A 304 -1.23 -0.38 -21.74
CA ASP A 304 -1.82 0.37 -22.85
C ASP A 304 -0.97 1.61 -23.12
N GLY A 305 -0.89 2.05 -24.38
CA GLY A 305 0.00 3.11 -24.84
C GLY A 305 -0.68 4.08 -25.80
N TYR A 306 -0.44 5.37 -25.62
CA TYR A 306 -1.01 6.46 -26.42
C TYR A 306 0.04 7.54 -26.73
#